data_AF-A0A075HM88-F1
#
_entry.id   AF-A0A075HM88-F1
#
_cell.length_a   1.000
_cell.length_b   1.000
_cell.length_c   1.000
_cell.angle_alpha   90.00
_cell.angle_beta   90.00
_cell.angle_gamma   90.00
#
_symmetry.space_group_name_H-M   'P 1'
#
loop_
_entity.id
_entity.type
_entity.pdbx_description
1 polymer ?
#
loop_
_entity_poly.entity_id
_entity_poly.type
_entity_poly.pdbx_seq_one_letter_code
_entity_poly.pdbx_strand_id
1 'polypeptide(L)'
;MVKQISLDTWSTDRLNELLKKGTNIVTQTNLPIVLYRETLEETEGSYEELICTLTQEHVVEQIVTSGGMVIPSIKQQVVFSIDEFPAILLQKSKERFSQVVELLEEHFG
;
A
#
# COMPACT_ATOMS: atom_id res chain seq x y z
N MET A 1 2.87 -9.98 -35.06
CA MET A 1 3.00 -10.79 -33.82
C MET A 1 2.55 -9.92 -32.67
N VAL A 2 1.35 -10.17 -32.13
CA VAL A 2 0.84 -9.45 -30.95
C VAL A 2 1.57 -10.02 -29.74
N LYS A 3 2.27 -9.17 -28.97
CA LYS A 3 2.87 -9.61 -27.70
C LYS A 3 1.74 -10.05 -26.79
N GLN A 4 1.64 -11.35 -26.54
CA GLN A 4 0.76 -11.87 -25.49
C GLN A 4 1.37 -11.43 -24.17
N ILE A 5 0.83 -10.35 -23.61
CA ILE A 5 1.17 -9.87 -22.27
C ILE A 5 0.54 -10.88 -21.29
N SER A 6 1.29 -11.34 -20.29
CA SER A 6 0.71 -12.20 -19.26
C SER A 6 -0.30 -11.40 -18.43
N LEU A 7 -1.31 -12.07 -17.87
CA LEU A 7 -2.29 -11.42 -16.99
C LEU A 7 -1.60 -10.70 -15.82
N ASP A 8 -0.52 -11.29 -15.30
CA ASP A 8 0.28 -10.71 -14.21
C ASP A 8 0.96 -9.40 -14.65
N THR A 9 1.59 -9.34 -15.84
CA THR A 9 2.21 -8.10 -16.32
C THR A 9 1.18 -6.99 -16.52
N TRP A 10 0.03 -7.31 -17.11
CA TRP A 10 -1.05 -6.32 -17.28
C TRP A 10 -1.55 -5.80 -15.94
N SER A 11 -1.70 -6.69 -14.95
CA SER A 11 -2.17 -6.31 -13.61
C SER A 11 -1.17 -5.39 -12.91
N THR A 12 0.13 -5.72 -12.95
CA THR A 12 1.17 -4.88 -12.33
C THR A 12 1.27 -3.50 -12.98
N ASP A 13 1.13 -3.44 -14.32
CA ASP A 13 1.12 -2.16 -15.04
C ASP A 13 -0.08 -1.31 -14.62
N ARG A 14 -1.26 -1.93 -14.50
CA ARG A 14 -2.48 -1.24 -14.06
C ARG A 14 -2.34 -0.66 -12.66
N LEU A 15 -1.83 -1.44 -11.70
CA LEU A 15 -1.60 -0.93 -10.36
C LEU A 15 -0.57 0.21 -10.36
N ASN A 16 0.50 0.12 -11.16
CA ASN A 16 1.49 1.20 -11.26
C ASN A 16 0.85 2.51 -11.77
N GLU A 17 0.00 2.45 -12.79
CA GLU A 17 -0.74 3.62 -13.29
C GLU A 17 -1.61 4.26 -12.21
N LEU A 18 -2.33 3.43 -11.43
CA LEU A 18 -3.18 3.89 -10.33
C LEU A 18 -2.37 4.55 -9.21
N LEU A 19 -1.23 3.96 -8.83
CA LEU A 19 -0.34 4.54 -7.83
C LEU A 19 0.21 5.90 -8.29
N LYS A 20 0.60 6.03 -9.56
CA LYS A 20 1.05 7.31 -10.14
C LYS A 20 -0.04 8.38 -10.18
N LYS A 21 -1.30 7.99 -10.36
CA LYS A 21 -2.43 8.92 -10.17
C LYS A 21 -2.56 9.30 -8.70
N GLY A 22 -2.46 8.32 -7.80
CA GLY A 22 -2.51 8.54 -6.36
C GLY A 22 -1.42 9.49 -5.85
N THR A 23 -0.17 9.36 -6.31
CA THR A 23 0.93 10.26 -5.92
C THR A 23 0.64 11.72 -6.29
N ASN A 24 0.01 11.98 -7.43
CA ASN A 24 -0.41 13.34 -7.82
C ASN A 24 -1.42 13.91 -6.82
N ILE A 25 -2.38 13.10 -6.36
CA ILE A 25 -3.38 13.51 -5.37
C ILE A 25 -2.73 13.75 -4.00
N VAL A 26 -1.83 12.86 -3.56
CA VAL A 26 -1.07 13.06 -2.33
C VAL A 26 -0.24 14.35 -2.41
N THR A 27 0.33 14.66 -3.58
CA THR A 27 1.11 15.89 -3.80
C THR A 27 0.24 17.14 -3.69
N GLN A 28 -0.98 17.11 -4.23
CA GLN A 28 -1.92 18.24 -4.18
C GLN A 28 -2.51 18.46 -2.79
N THR A 29 -2.77 17.38 -2.06
CA THR A 29 -3.49 17.43 -0.77
C THR A 29 -2.57 17.41 0.45
N ASN A 30 -1.31 16.98 0.29
CA ASN A 30 -0.40 16.60 1.38
C ASN A 30 -0.97 15.55 2.33
N LEU A 31 -1.95 14.77 1.89
CA LEU A 31 -2.56 13.68 2.65
C LEU A 31 -2.16 12.35 2.03
N PRO A 32 -1.42 11.49 2.75
CA PRO A 32 -1.03 10.18 2.23
C PRO A 32 -2.25 9.23 2.19
N ILE A 33 -2.25 8.29 1.25
CA ILE A 33 -3.37 7.36 1.05
C ILE A 33 -3.02 6.03 1.73
N VAL A 34 -3.85 5.58 2.67
CA VAL A 34 -3.70 4.24 3.27
C VAL A 34 -4.18 3.21 2.24
N LEU A 35 -3.25 2.40 1.74
CA LEU A 35 -3.52 1.35 0.76
C LEU A 35 -4.15 0.11 1.43
N TYR A 36 -3.65 -0.26 2.61
CA TYR A 36 -4.26 -1.25 3.48
C TYR A 36 -3.76 -1.10 4.91
N ARG A 37 -4.54 -1.67 5.84
CA ARG A 37 -4.25 -1.74 7.27
C ARG A 37 -4.70 -3.10 7.79
N GLU A 38 -3.89 -3.70 8.65
CA GLU A 38 -4.18 -5.00 9.27
C GLU A 38 -3.70 -5.00 10.72
N THR A 39 -4.56 -5.42 11.64
CA THR A 39 -4.17 -5.66 13.04
C THR A 39 -3.41 -6.99 13.13
N LEU A 40 -2.17 -6.94 13.60
CA LEU A 40 -1.33 -8.10 13.85
C LEU A 40 -1.58 -8.68 15.24
N GLU A 41 -1.61 -7.82 16.26
CA GLU A 41 -1.86 -8.18 17.66
C GLU A 41 -2.71 -7.12 18.36
N GLU A 42 -3.53 -7.55 19.31
CA GLU A 42 -4.25 -6.67 20.23
C GLU A 42 -4.09 -7.21 21.65
N THR A 43 -3.66 -6.37 22.59
CA THR A 43 -3.50 -6.74 24.00
C THR A 43 -3.76 -5.54 24.88
N GLU A 44 -4.70 -5.66 25.82
CA GLU A 44 -5.01 -4.64 26.83
C GLU A 44 -5.23 -3.23 26.26
N GLY A 45 -5.88 -3.14 25.10
CA GLY A 45 -6.16 -1.88 24.41
C GLY A 45 -4.96 -1.26 23.66
N SER A 46 -3.82 -1.96 23.63
CA SER A 46 -2.71 -1.71 22.70
C SER A 46 -2.90 -2.55 21.44
N TYR A 47 -2.59 -1.95 20.30
CA TYR A 47 -2.68 -2.53 18.97
C TYR A 47 -1.30 -2.55 18.35
N GLU A 48 -0.97 -3.66 17.69
CA GLU A 48 0.09 -3.71 16.70
C GLU A 48 -0.56 -3.82 15.32
N GLU A 49 -0.27 -2.87 14.44
CA GLU A 49 -0.88 -2.77 13.13
C GLU A 49 0.20 -2.74 12.05
N LEU A 50 -0.03 -3.46 10.96
CA LEU A 50 0.64 -3.27 9.68
C LEU A 50 -0.12 -2.20 8.90
N ILE A 51 0.54 -1.11 8.54
CA ILE A 51 -0.04 0.00 7.77
C ILE A 51 0.79 0.20 6.51
N CYS A 52 0.15 0.14 5.34
CA CYS A 52 0.78 0.44 4.06
C CYS A 52 0.20 1.71 3.47
N THR A 53 1.07 2.66 3.15
CA THR A 53 0.67 4.02 2.80
C THR A 53 1.38 4.49 1.54
N LEU A 54 0.63 5.05 0.60
CA LEU A 54 1.14 5.78 -0.54
C LEU A 54 1.44 7.23 -0.14
N THR A 55 2.67 7.64 -0.37
CA THR A 55 3.16 9.01 -0.20
C THR A 55 3.36 9.68 -1.57
N GLN A 56 3.95 10.88 -1.62
CA GLN A 56 4.23 11.57 -2.88
C GLN A 56 5.24 10.81 -3.75
N GLU A 57 6.22 10.15 -3.13
CA GLU A 57 7.36 9.56 -3.85
C GLU A 57 7.50 8.04 -3.61
N HIS A 58 6.92 7.52 -2.55
CA HIS A 58 7.15 6.15 -2.08
C HIS A 58 5.87 5.47 -1.59
N VAL A 59 5.88 4.15 -1.60
CA VAL A 59 4.98 3.35 -0.76
C VAL A 59 5.73 2.94 0.49
N VAL A 60 5.14 3.15 1.66
CA VAL A 60 5.76 2.87 2.96
C VAL A 60 4.88 1.86 3.71
N GLU A 61 5.46 0.71 4.04
CA GLU A 61 4.83 -0.31 4.88
C GLU A 61 5.49 -0.28 6.27
N GLN A 62 4.68 -0.10 7.32
CA GLN A 62 5.13 0.04 8.70
C GLN A 62 4.40 -0.92 9.63
N ILE A 63 5.12 -1.45 10.61
CA ILE A 63 4.52 -2.07 11.79
C ILE A 63 4.55 -1.03 12.89
N VAL A 64 3.37 -0.62 13.34
CA VAL A 64 3.18 0.43 14.34
C VAL A 64 2.51 -0.18 15.56
N THR A 65 3.01 0.14 16.74
CA THR A 65 2.31 -0.14 17.99
C THR A 65 1.67 1.15 18.50
N SER A 66 0.39 1.12 18.86
CA SER A 66 -0.33 2.27 19.40
C SER A 66 -1.50 1.87 20.30
N GLY A 67 -1.98 2.78 21.15
CA GLY A 67 -3.11 2.52 22.06
C GLY A 67 -2.70 2.12 23.48
N GLY A 68 -3.70 2.01 24.35
CA GLY A 68 -3.52 1.70 25.77
C GLY A 68 -2.58 2.67 26.49
N MET A 69 -1.68 2.12 27.32
CA MET A 69 -0.63 2.85 28.03
C MET A 69 0.71 2.86 27.28
N VAL A 70 0.75 2.38 26.04
CA VAL A 70 1.97 2.23 25.25
C VAL A 70 2.29 3.52 24.49
N ILE A 71 3.55 3.93 24.49
CA ILE A 71 4.01 5.05 23.66
C ILE A 71 3.96 4.60 22.19
N PRO A 72 3.25 5.32 21.30
CA PRO A 72 3.19 4.97 19.90
C PRO A 72 4.59 4.90 19.28
N SER A 73 4.88 3.81 18.57
CA SER A 73 6.21 3.58 18.00
C SER A 73 6.15 2.77 16.71
N ILE A 74 7.12 3.02 15.82
CA ILE A 74 7.33 2.23 14.61
C ILE A 74 8.33 1.13 14.95
N LYS A 75 7.89 -0.13 14.92
CA LYS A 75 8.75 -1.30 15.15
C LYS A 75 9.55 -1.67 13.92
N GLN A 76 8.94 -1.53 12.74
CA GLN A 76 9.57 -1.83 11.45
C GLN A 76 9.04 -0.89 10.38
N GLN A 77 9.89 -0.54 9.42
CA GLN A 77 9.52 0.21 8.22
C GLN A 77 10.24 -0.36 7.00
N VAL A 78 9.50 -0.50 5.91
CA VAL A 78 10.04 -0.79 4.58
C VAL A 78 9.53 0.27 3.62
N VAL A 79 10.43 0.80 2.80
CA VAL A 79 10.12 1.83 1.81
C VAL A 79 10.34 1.23 0.43
N PHE A 80 9.33 1.37 -0.42
CA PHE A 80 9.34 0.91 -1.80
C PHE A 80 9.22 2.11 -2.73
N SER A 81 9.93 2.05 -3.86
CA SER A 81 9.63 2.90 -5.00
C SER A 81 8.25 2.56 -5.58
N ILE A 82 7.61 3.54 -6.22
CA ILE A 82 6.29 3.35 -6.84
C ILE A 82 6.32 2.25 -7.90
N ASP A 83 7.39 2.19 -8.71
CA ASP A 83 7.49 1.27 -9.84
C ASP A 83 7.73 -0.19 -9.43
N GLU A 84 8.41 -0.45 -8.30
CA GLU A 84 8.68 -1.83 -7.85
C GLU A 84 7.55 -2.43 -7.02
N PHE A 85 6.79 -1.60 -6.31
CA PHE A 85 5.78 -2.05 -5.35
C PHE A 85 4.73 -2.99 -5.94
N PRO A 86 4.16 -2.77 -7.14
CA PRO A 86 3.15 -3.66 -7.70
C PRO A 86 3.61 -5.12 -7.84
N ALA A 87 4.84 -5.32 -8.32
CA ALA A 87 5.39 -6.65 -8.50
C ALA A 87 5.64 -7.33 -7.14
N ILE A 88 6.18 -6.59 -6.17
CA ILE A 88 6.41 -7.08 -4.81
C ILE A 88 5.08 -7.46 -4.14
N LEU A 89 4.07 -6.59 -4.24
CA LEU A 89 2.76 -6.83 -3.64
C LEU A 89 2.08 -8.06 -4.26
N LEU A 90 2.10 -8.19 -5.58
CA LEU A 90 1.51 -9.34 -6.28
C LEU A 90 2.17 -10.66 -5.86
N GLN A 91 3.49 -10.65 -5.69
CA GLN A 91 4.24 -11.82 -5.23
C GLN A 91 3.94 -12.15 -3.76
N LYS A 92 3.79 -11.12 -2.91
CA LYS A 92 3.55 -11.26 -1.46
C LYS A 92 2.12 -11.71 -1.16
N SER A 93 1.12 -11.13 -1.81
CA SER A 93 -0.29 -11.45 -1.62
C SER A 93 -1.15 -10.98 -2.78
N LYS A 94 -1.73 -11.94 -3.52
CA LYS A 94 -2.70 -11.66 -4.59
C LYS A 94 -3.97 -11.00 -4.07
N GLU A 95 -4.37 -11.33 -2.84
CA GLU A 95 -5.56 -10.75 -2.21
C GLU A 95 -5.37 -9.26 -1.92
N ARG A 96 -4.27 -8.90 -1.24
CA ARG A 96 -3.95 -7.49 -0.98
C ARG A 96 -3.73 -6.72 -2.28
N PHE A 97 -3.13 -7.36 -3.28
CA PHE A 97 -3.01 -6.77 -4.60
C PHE A 97 -4.37 -6.36 -5.17
N SER A 98 -5.33 -7.28 -5.20
CA SER A 98 -6.69 -6.99 -5.69
C SER A 98 -7.38 -5.90 -4.86
N GLN A 99 -7.30 -5.96 -3.53
CA GLN A 99 -7.88 -4.95 -2.65
C GLN A 99 -7.33 -3.54 -2.91
N VAL A 100 -6.02 -3.42 -3.13
CA VAL A 100 -5.40 -2.12 -3.43
C VAL A 100 -5.81 -1.61 -4.80
N VAL A 101 -5.93 -2.49 -5.80
CA VAL A 101 -6.44 -2.10 -7.12
C VAL A 101 -7.87 -1.59 -6.99
N GLU A 102 -8.77 -2.34 -6.35
CA GLU A 102 -10.17 -1.94 -6.14
C GLU A 102 -10.26 -0.59 -5.42
N LEU A 103 -9.55 -0.42 -4.31
CA LEU A 103 -9.47 0.84 -3.57
C LEU A 103 -9.09 2.02 -4.49
N LEU A 104 -8.01 1.88 -5.25
CA LEU A 104 -7.51 2.98 -6.08
C LEU A 104 -8.40 3.22 -7.31
N GLU A 105 -9.08 2.20 -7.82
CA GLU A 105 -10.08 2.36 -8.89
C GLU A 105 -11.34 3.07 -8.39
N GLU A 106 -11.80 2.84 -7.17
CA GLU A 106 -12.91 3.62 -6.60
C GLU A 106 -12.59 5.11 -6.47
N HIS A 107 -11.30 5.44 -6.25
CA HIS A 107 -10.86 6.82 -6.10
C HIS A 107 -10.48 7.49 -7.43
N PHE A 108 -9.93 6.73 -8.40
CA PHE A 108 -9.26 7.27 -9.60
C PHE A 108 -9.60 6.56 -10.93
N GLY A 109 -10.46 5.56 -10.87
CA GLY A 109 -10.90 4.71 -11.99
C GLY A 109 -11.73 5.43 -13.02
#